data_AF-A0A378Y8P6-F1
#
_entry.id   AF-A0A378Y8P6-F1
#
_cell.length_a   1.000
_cell.length_b   1.000
_cell.length_c   1.000
_cell.angle_alpha   90.00
_cell.angle_beta   90.00
_cell.angle_gamma   90.00
#
_symmetry.space_group_name_H-M   'P 1'
#
loop_
_entity.id
_entity.type
_entity.pdbx_description
1 polymer ?
#
loop_
_entity_poly.entity_id
_entity_poly.type
_entity_poly.pdbx_seq_one_letter_code
_entity_poly.pdbx_strand_id
1 'polypeptide(L)'
;MTQSPVDHAAHPRGDLPLDQKLALEAAAARLLREFGDHTDEHTIDHLLYSTYNRVARQAKVETFLPLLAERFTRERLQAMTAPG
;
A
#
# COMPACT_ATOMS: atom_id res chain seq x y z
N MET A 1 17.45 21.88 -17.66
CA MET A 1 17.01 21.70 -16.26
C MET A 1 16.20 20.43 -16.22
N THR A 2 16.86 19.27 -16.15
CA THR A 2 16.20 17.97 -16.07
C THR A 2 15.78 17.79 -14.61
N GLN A 3 14.49 17.92 -14.30
CA GLN A 3 14.00 17.49 -12.99
C GLN A 3 14.22 15.97 -12.93
N SER A 4 15.23 15.56 -12.18
CA SER A 4 15.52 14.16 -11.89
C SER A 4 14.35 13.58 -11.08
N PRO A 5 13.78 12.43 -11.45
CA PRO A 5 12.62 11.82 -10.78
C PRO A 5 12.93 11.25 -9.37
N VAL A 6 14.07 11.62 -8.78
CA VAL A 6 14.62 11.03 -7.55
C VAL A 6 14.46 11.96 -6.33
N ASP A 7 14.10 13.23 -6.52
CA ASP A 7 13.95 14.21 -5.44
C ASP A 7 12.64 14.09 -4.63
N HIS A 8 11.76 13.14 -4.96
CA HIS A 8 10.57 12.87 -4.14
C HIS A 8 10.90 12.27 -2.76
N ALA A 9 12.13 11.77 -2.57
CA ALA A 9 12.58 11.01 -1.40
C ALA A 9 12.92 11.86 -0.16
N ALA A 10 12.83 13.19 -0.22
CA ALA A 10 13.18 14.07 0.89
C ALA A 10 11.98 14.91 1.35
N HIS A 11 10.95 14.28 1.89
CA HIS A 11 9.90 14.98 2.64
C HIS A 11 10.16 14.85 4.16
N PRO A 12 10.65 15.91 4.84
CA PRO A 12 11.00 15.87 6.26
C PRO A 12 9.81 16.12 7.19
N ARG A 13 8.62 15.66 6.82
CA ARG A 13 7.42 15.64 7.68
C ARG A 13 6.71 14.34 7.34
N GLY A 14 6.25 13.59 8.35
CA GLY A 14 5.73 12.22 8.23
C GLY A 14 4.47 12.03 7.38
N ASP A 15 4.21 12.92 6.42
CA ASP A 15 3.20 12.80 5.38
C ASP A 15 3.78 12.06 4.18
N LEU A 16 3.03 11.05 3.76
CA LEU A 16 3.29 10.23 2.59
C LEU A 16 3.26 11.11 1.31
N PRO A 17 4.17 10.92 0.33
CA PRO A 17 4.10 11.64 -0.94
C PRO A 17 2.73 11.47 -1.59
N LEU A 18 2.22 12.52 -2.25
CA LEU A 18 0.85 12.53 -2.79
C LEU A 18 0.57 11.35 -3.73
N ASP A 19 1.51 11.04 -4.61
CA ASP A 19 1.39 9.92 -5.56
C ASP A 19 1.26 8.57 -4.83
N GLN A 20 1.98 8.42 -3.71
CA GLN A 20 1.94 7.22 -2.89
C GLN A 20 0.60 7.12 -2.15
N LYS A 21 0.08 8.25 -1.65
CA LYS A 21 -1.24 8.31 -1.00
C LYS A 21 -2.34 7.92 -1.98
N LEU A 22 -2.34 8.52 -3.17
CA LEU A 22 -3.30 8.19 -4.22
C LEU A 22 -3.20 6.72 -4.65
N ALA A 23 -1.98 6.19 -4.75
CA ALA A 23 -1.77 4.79 -5.08
C ALA A 23 -2.30 3.83 -4.00
N LEU A 24 -2.14 4.18 -2.71
CA LEU A 24 -2.70 3.41 -1.59
C LEU A 24 -4.22 3.47 -1.54
N GLU A 25 -4.82 4.65 -1.76
CA GLU A 25 -6.29 4.78 -1.86
C GLU A 25 -6.85 3.93 -3.01
N ALA A 26 -6.20 3.96 -4.18
CA ALA A 26 -6.58 3.13 -5.30
C ALA A 26 -6.41 1.62 -5.02
N ALA A 27 -5.37 1.24 -4.27
CA ALA A 27 -5.14 -0.14 -3.83
C ALA A 27 -6.20 -0.61 -2.83
N ALA A 28 -6.53 0.22 -1.82
CA ALA A 28 -7.60 -0.04 -0.87
C ALA A 28 -8.93 -0.28 -1.59
N ALA A 29 -9.29 0.59 -2.53
CA ALA A 29 -10.50 0.42 -3.33
C ALA A 29 -10.51 -0.87 -4.17
N ARG A 30 -9.35 -1.31 -4.68
CA ARG A 30 -9.23 -2.60 -5.38
C ARG A 30 -9.44 -3.78 -4.43
N LEU A 31 -8.78 -3.76 -3.27
CA LEU A 31 -8.90 -4.83 -2.27
C LEU A 31 -10.31 -4.91 -1.69
N LEU A 32 -10.95 -3.77 -1.42
CA LEU A 32 -12.33 -3.73 -0.95
C LEU A 32 -13.31 -4.35 -1.97
N ARG A 33 -13.11 -4.12 -3.26
CA ARG A 33 -13.91 -4.80 -4.30
C ARG A 33 -13.68 -6.31 -4.35
N GLU A 34 -12.48 -6.77 -3.99
CA GLU A 34 -12.10 -8.19 -4.06
C GLU A 34 -12.53 -8.96 -2.78
N PHE A 35 -12.45 -8.32 -1.62
CA PHE A 35 -12.62 -8.97 -0.30
C PHE A 35 -13.74 -8.38 0.56
N GLY A 36 -14.42 -7.33 0.10
CA GLY A 36 -15.42 -6.59 0.89
C GLY A 36 -16.61 -7.40 1.37
N ASP A 37 -16.90 -8.54 0.73
CA ASP A 37 -17.93 -9.47 1.18
C ASP A 37 -17.53 -10.26 2.44
N HIS A 38 -16.22 -10.40 2.69
CA HIS A 38 -15.66 -11.23 3.77
C HIS A 38 -14.86 -10.43 4.80
N THR A 39 -14.37 -9.24 4.45
CA THR A 39 -13.50 -8.42 5.28
C THR A 39 -13.93 -6.95 5.20
N ASP A 40 -14.16 -6.33 6.36
CA ASP A 40 -14.57 -4.93 6.43
C ASP A 40 -13.48 -3.97 5.90
N GLU A 41 -13.92 -2.84 5.34
CA GLU A 41 -13.06 -1.79 4.77
C GLU A 41 -11.99 -1.31 5.75
N HIS A 42 -12.34 -1.02 7.01
CA HIS A 42 -11.38 -0.58 8.02
C HIS A 42 -10.26 -1.60 8.26
N THR A 43 -10.57 -2.90 8.17
CA THR A 43 -9.59 -3.97 8.33
C THR A 43 -8.65 -4.03 7.12
N ILE A 44 -9.19 -3.90 5.90
CA ILE A 44 -8.41 -3.85 4.67
C ILE A 44 -7.47 -2.65 4.69
N ASP A 45 -7.96 -1.46 5.04
CA ASP A 45 -7.18 -0.22 5.13
C ASP A 45 -6.06 -0.36 6.14
N HIS A 46 -6.39 -0.75 7.38
CA HIS A 46 -5.38 -0.89 8.43
C HIS A 46 -4.30 -1.90 8.02
N LEU A 47 -4.69 -3.03 7.41
CA LEU A 47 -3.75 -4.05 6.97
C LEU A 47 -2.86 -3.54 5.82
N LEU A 48 -3.43 -2.82 4.86
CA LEU A 48 -2.70 -2.22 3.75
C LEU A 48 -1.67 -1.19 4.24
N TYR A 49 -2.06 -0.25 5.10
CA TYR A 49 -1.15 0.76 5.66
C TYR A 49 -0.07 0.14 6.55
N SER A 50 -0.42 -0.86 7.37
CA SER A 50 0.57 -1.61 8.15
C SER A 50 1.58 -2.34 7.26
N THR A 51 1.12 -2.90 6.14
CA THR A 51 1.98 -3.61 5.19
C THR A 51 2.88 -2.62 4.45
N TYR A 52 2.33 -1.48 4.00
CA TYR A 52 3.10 -0.39 3.43
C TYR A 52 4.23 0.06 4.36
N ASN A 53 3.92 0.35 5.62
CA ASN A 53 4.90 0.78 6.61
C ASN A 53 6.00 -0.26 6.85
N ARG A 54 5.67 -1.56 6.79
CA ARG A 54 6.65 -2.64 6.93
C ARG A 54 7.59 -2.69 5.73
N VAL A 55 7.06 -2.61 4.51
CA VAL A 55 7.87 -2.66 3.28
C VAL A 55 8.72 -1.39 3.13
N ALA A 56 8.17 -0.23 3.46
CA ALA A 56 8.86 1.07 3.41
C ALA A 56 10.13 1.09 4.28
N ARG A 57 10.15 0.39 5.42
CA ARG A 57 11.34 0.27 6.29
C ARG A 57 12.53 -0.47 5.65
N GLN A 58 12.27 -1.28 4.62
CA GLN A 58 13.28 -2.17 4.02
C GLN A 58 13.61 -1.80 2.57
N ALA A 59 12.75 -1.04 1.91
CA ALA A 59 12.92 -0.70 0.50
C ALA A 59 13.94 0.42 0.31
N LYS A 60 14.79 0.25 -0.71
CA LYS A 60 15.69 1.30 -1.21
C LYS A 60 15.07 2.13 -2.34
N VAL A 61 13.95 1.67 -2.89
CA VAL A 61 13.23 2.31 -4.00
C VAL A 61 11.77 2.46 -3.60
N GLU A 62 11.32 3.70 -3.48
CA GLU A 62 10.00 4.02 -2.94
C GLU A 62 8.88 3.86 -3.97
N THR A 63 9.19 4.01 -5.26
CA THR A 63 8.20 4.04 -6.37
C THR A 63 7.26 2.83 -6.41
N PHE A 64 7.74 1.65 -5.99
CA PHE A 64 6.96 0.41 -6.05
C PHE A 64 6.31 0.03 -4.71
N LEU A 65 6.45 0.86 -3.68
CA LEU A 65 5.97 0.54 -2.33
C LEU A 65 4.46 0.24 -2.27
N PRO A 66 3.55 1.02 -2.89
CA PRO A 66 2.11 0.75 -2.83
C PRO A 66 1.74 -0.55 -3.53
N LEU A 67 2.42 -0.87 -4.65
CA LEU A 67 2.18 -2.11 -5.40
C LEU A 67 2.60 -3.34 -4.59
N LEU A 68 3.76 -3.25 -3.93
CA LEU A 68 4.23 -4.32 -3.03
C LEU A 68 3.33 -4.46 -1.81
N ALA A 69 2.90 -3.34 -1.23
CA ALA A 69 1.96 -3.34 -0.10
C ALA A 69 0.63 -3.98 -0.47
N GLU A 70 0.05 -3.61 -1.61
CA GLU A 70 -1.19 -4.20 -2.13
C GLU A 70 -1.04 -5.71 -2.34
N ARG A 71 0.04 -6.13 -2.99
CA ARG A 71 0.29 -7.56 -3.27
C ARG A 71 0.37 -8.39 -1.99
N PHE A 72 1.17 -7.97 -1.02
CA PHE A 72 1.31 -8.71 0.23
C PHE A 72 0.02 -8.66 1.08
N THR A 73 -0.71 -7.56 1.01
CA THR A 73 -2.02 -7.45 1.67
C THR A 73 -3.01 -8.42 1.04
N ARG A 74 -3.08 -8.50 -0.29
CA ARG A 74 -3.90 -9.46 -1.03
C ARG A 74 -3.55 -10.90 -0.65
N GLU A 75 -2.28 -11.28 -0.69
CA GLU A 75 -1.82 -12.63 -0.32
C GLU A 75 -2.29 -13.02 1.10
N ARG A 76 -2.25 -12.07 2.04
CA ARG A 76 -2.73 -12.30 3.40
C ARG A 76 -4.25 -12.40 3.49
N LEU A 77 -5.00 -11.53 2.81
CA LEU A 77 -6.46 -11.60 2.77
C LEU A 77 -6.92 -12.93 2.15
N GLN A 78 -6.30 -13.37 1.06
CA GLN A 78 -6.56 -14.68 0.45
C GLN A 78 -6.34 -15.82 1.43
N ALA A 79 -5.25 -15.79 2.20
CA ALA A 79 -4.99 -16.81 3.22
C ALA A 79 -6.01 -16.80 4.36
N MET A 80 -6.67 -15.66 4.63
CA MET A 80 -7.72 -15.54 5.65
C MET A 80 -9.09 -15.96 5.13
N THR A 81 -9.36 -15.79 3.83
CA THR A 81 -10.67 -16.08 3.22
C THR A 81 -10.73 -17.42 2.48
N ALA A 82 -9.59 -18.08 2.25
CA ALA A 82 -9.56 -19.39 1.61
C ALA A 82 -10.27 -20.43 2.49
N PRO A 83 -11.22 -21.21 1.95
CA PRO A 83 -11.75 -22.37 2.66
C PRO A 83 -10.62 -23.40 2.83
N GLY A 84 -10.36 -23.78 4.08
CA GLY A 84 -9.39 -24.83 4.44
C GLY A 84 -9.85 -26.24 4.10
#